data_AF-A0A368EL48-F1
#
_entry.id   AF-A0A368EL48-F1
#
_cell.length_a   1.000
_cell.length_b   1.000
_cell.length_c   1.000
_cell.angle_alpha   90.00
_cell.angle_beta   90.00
_cell.angle_gamma   90.00
#
_symmetry.space_group_name_H-M   'P 1'
#
loop_
_entity.id
_entity.type
_entity.pdbx_description
1 polymer ?
#
loop_
_entity_poly.entity_id
_entity_poly.type
_entity_poly.pdbx_seq_one_letter_code
_entity_poly.pdbx_strand_id
1 'polypeptide(L)'
;MSTVHFRVDRTRSHNTRHRIFAILAGVLLAITATLGPAAAASASDWGGYADPASCSGNDLVKEVNVYSNSGVYVGLLQIKYSNGCPGNYARFQSAVGSAQTVALSIHSQVGWQNSAGADETNASVVWTRVIQLNDPSDTVCAYLDLTYYGYGTASGWTCA
;
A
#
# COMPACT_ATOMS: atom_id res chain seq x y z
N MET A 1 -15.29 -67.62 -86.02
CA MET A 1 -16.65 -67.35 -85.48
C MET A 1 -16.48 -67.10 -83.99
N SER A 2 -16.92 -66.03 -83.34
CA SER A 2 -17.49 -64.74 -83.74
C SER A 2 -17.33 -63.80 -82.53
N THR A 3 -17.09 -62.53 -82.80
CA THR A 3 -17.15 -61.38 -81.88
C THR A 3 -18.55 -61.19 -81.30
N VAL A 4 -18.72 -60.71 -80.04
CA VAL A 4 -19.77 -59.73 -79.62
C VAL A 4 -19.37 -59.03 -78.28
N HIS A 5 -19.76 -57.75 -78.20
CA HIS A 5 -19.60 -56.66 -77.23
C HIS A 5 -20.47 -56.65 -75.93
N PHE A 6 -20.21 -55.63 -75.10
CA PHE A 6 -21.03 -54.94 -74.06
C PHE A 6 -20.85 -55.44 -72.60
N ARG A 7 -20.92 -54.62 -71.53
CA ARG A 7 -21.61 -53.33 -71.28
C ARG A 7 -20.97 -52.58 -70.09
N VAL A 8 -21.25 -51.28 -70.08
CA VAL A 8 -21.03 -50.23 -69.05
C VAL A 8 -21.65 -50.59 -67.69
N ASP A 9 -20.98 -50.23 -66.59
CA ASP A 9 -21.67 -49.58 -65.46
C ASP A 9 -20.78 -48.59 -64.69
N ARG A 10 -21.30 -47.37 -64.57
CA ARG A 10 -20.69 -46.18 -63.99
C ARG A 10 -21.23 -46.05 -62.56
N THR A 11 -20.39 -46.21 -61.55
CA THR A 11 -20.80 -45.98 -60.16
C THR A 11 -20.75 -44.49 -59.82
N ARG A 12 -21.92 -43.87 -59.65
CA ARG A 12 -22.06 -42.57 -58.97
C ARG A 12 -23.23 -42.67 -57.99
N SER A 13 -22.95 -42.55 -56.70
CA SER A 13 -23.96 -42.14 -55.72
C SER A 13 -23.32 -41.29 -54.62
N HIS A 14 -23.98 -40.16 -54.40
CA HIS A 14 -23.65 -39.09 -53.48
C HIS A 14 -23.69 -39.56 -52.01
N ASN A 15 -22.67 -39.21 -51.24
CA ASN A 15 -22.74 -39.24 -49.78
C ASN A 15 -23.10 -37.85 -49.26
N THR A 16 -24.39 -37.64 -49.00
CA THR A 16 -24.92 -36.53 -48.21
C THR A 16 -25.07 -37.02 -46.77
N ARG A 17 -24.35 -36.41 -45.81
CA ARG A 17 -24.65 -36.56 -44.39
C ARG A 17 -24.65 -35.19 -43.71
N HIS A 18 -25.84 -34.76 -43.34
CA HIS A 18 -26.11 -33.62 -42.47
C HIS A 18 -25.83 -33.96 -41.00
N ARG A 19 -25.14 -33.05 -40.29
CA ARG A 19 -25.15 -32.83 -38.83
C ARG A 19 -24.78 -31.34 -38.65
N ILE A 20 -25.65 -30.35 -38.38
CA ILE A 20 -26.62 -30.09 -37.31
C ILE A 20 -25.99 -29.94 -35.90
N PHE A 21 -25.95 -28.66 -35.48
CA PHE A 21 -25.86 -28.02 -34.14
C PHE A 21 -24.67 -28.25 -33.21
N ALA A 22 -23.95 -27.17 -32.89
CA ALA A 22 -23.78 -26.69 -31.50
C ALA A 22 -23.27 -25.24 -31.49
N ILE A 23 -24.10 -24.36 -30.93
CA ILE A 23 -23.81 -22.98 -30.54
C ILE A 23 -22.96 -23.03 -29.26
N LEU A 24 -21.84 -22.31 -29.19
CA LEU A 24 -21.18 -22.00 -27.92
C LEU A 24 -20.88 -20.51 -27.83
N ALA A 25 -21.65 -19.91 -26.93
CA ALA A 25 -21.58 -18.55 -26.44
C ALA A 25 -20.29 -18.31 -25.62
N GLY A 26 -19.71 -17.13 -25.81
CA GLY A 26 -19.40 -16.20 -24.74
C GLY A 26 -18.28 -16.54 -23.75
N VAL A 27 -17.15 -15.82 -23.87
CA VAL A 27 -16.48 -15.21 -22.71
C VAL A 27 -15.96 -13.83 -23.14
N LEU A 28 -16.74 -12.79 -22.84
CA LEU A 28 -16.28 -11.41 -22.81
C LEU A 28 -15.74 -11.19 -21.38
N LEU A 29 -14.43 -11.15 -21.20
CA LEU A 29 -13.82 -10.73 -19.93
C LEU A 29 -13.08 -9.42 -20.17
N ALA A 30 -13.85 -8.34 -20.37
CA ALA A 30 -13.33 -6.99 -20.25
C ALA A 30 -13.12 -6.72 -18.76
N ILE A 31 -11.89 -6.91 -18.27
CA ILE A 31 -11.48 -6.43 -16.96
C ILE A 31 -11.47 -4.91 -17.06
N THR A 32 -12.59 -4.28 -16.71
CA THR A 32 -12.63 -2.85 -16.40
C THR A 32 -11.88 -2.67 -15.09
N ALA A 33 -10.55 -2.51 -15.18
CA ALA A 33 -9.76 -1.97 -14.10
C ALA A 33 -10.31 -0.57 -13.81
N THR A 34 -11.13 -0.43 -12.78
CA THR A 34 -11.48 0.84 -12.18
C THR A 34 -10.22 1.39 -11.52
N LEU A 35 -9.35 2.00 -12.33
CA LEU A 35 -8.30 2.88 -11.86
C LEU A 35 -9.00 4.14 -11.33
N GLY A 36 -9.45 4.08 -10.08
CA GLY A 36 -9.66 5.29 -9.30
C GLY A 36 -8.34 6.07 -9.24
N PRO A 37 -8.37 7.39 -9.01
CA PRO A 37 -7.14 8.13 -8.78
C PRO A 37 -6.40 7.43 -7.63
N ALA A 38 -5.21 6.90 -7.92
CA ALA A 38 -4.29 6.52 -6.87
C ALA A 38 -4.12 7.76 -5.98
N ALA A 39 -4.27 7.61 -4.67
CA ALA A 39 -3.84 8.64 -3.75
C ALA A 39 -2.42 9.03 -4.15
N ALA A 40 -2.14 10.34 -4.23
CA ALA A 40 -0.82 10.81 -4.59
C ALA A 40 0.18 10.18 -3.61
N ALA A 41 1.02 9.26 -4.11
CA ALA A 41 2.21 8.87 -3.40
C ALA A 41 3.10 10.12 -3.37
N SER A 42 3.15 10.81 -2.23
CA SER A 42 4.22 11.73 -1.95
C SER A 42 5.50 10.91 -1.87
N ALA A 43 6.46 11.21 -2.75
CA ALA A 43 7.83 10.80 -2.51
C ALA A 43 8.27 11.48 -1.20
N SER A 44 8.76 10.80 -0.17
CA SER A 44 9.38 9.46 -0.18
C SER A 44 9.20 8.74 1.16
N ASP A 45 8.04 8.12 1.40
CA ASP A 45 7.98 7.07 2.42
C ASP A 45 9.09 6.04 2.16
N TRP A 46 9.85 5.70 3.20
CA TRP A 46 10.98 4.79 3.10
C TRP A 46 11.00 3.79 4.26
N GLY A 47 11.66 2.66 4.03
CA GLY A 47 11.80 1.61 5.03
C GLY A 47 10.47 0.98 5.45
N GLY A 48 10.52 0.17 6.50
CA GLY A 48 9.36 -0.59 6.98
C GLY A 48 8.79 -1.60 5.97
N TYR A 49 7.91 -2.49 6.44
CA TYR A 49 7.40 -3.59 5.61
C TYR A 49 5.90 -3.46 5.29
N ALA A 50 5.12 -2.77 6.13
CA ALA A 50 3.67 -2.63 5.95
C ALA A 50 3.19 -1.20 6.16
N ASP A 51 2.08 -0.84 5.51
CA ASP A 51 1.37 0.41 5.77
C ASP A 51 0.37 0.20 6.94
N PRO A 52 0.52 0.90 8.07
CA PRO A 52 -0.36 0.71 9.23
C PRO A 52 -1.83 1.03 8.93
N ALA A 53 -2.14 1.82 7.90
CA ALA A 53 -3.53 2.08 7.50
C ALA A 53 -4.25 0.82 7.00
N SER A 54 -3.51 -0.17 6.51
CA SER A 54 -4.02 -1.48 6.07
C SER A 54 -4.05 -2.54 7.18
N CYS A 55 -3.59 -2.19 8.38
CA CYS A 55 -3.42 -3.12 9.49
C CYS A 55 -4.48 -2.92 10.59
N SER A 56 -4.85 -4.00 11.27
CA SER A 56 -5.76 -3.96 12.42
C SER A 56 -5.00 -3.87 13.76
N GLY A 57 -5.68 -3.44 14.83
CA GLY A 57 -5.11 -3.35 16.18
C GLY A 57 -4.02 -2.29 16.31
N ASN A 58 -4.41 -1.05 16.64
CA ASN A 58 -3.54 0.13 16.65
C ASN A 58 -3.31 0.65 18.06
N ASP A 59 -2.49 -0.06 18.83
CA ASP A 59 -2.27 0.20 20.25
C ASP A 59 -1.27 1.34 20.48
N LEU A 60 -1.53 2.18 21.47
CA LEU A 60 -0.62 3.25 21.87
C LEU A 60 0.49 2.69 22.76
N VAL A 61 1.75 2.88 22.38
CA VAL A 61 2.92 2.49 23.19
C VAL A 61 3.43 3.68 23.98
N LYS A 62 3.62 4.83 23.31
CA LYS A 62 4.14 6.06 23.93
C LYS A 62 3.59 7.28 23.21
N GLU A 63 3.41 8.38 23.94
CA GLU A 63 2.99 9.66 23.40
C GLU A 63 3.71 10.81 24.10
N VAL A 64 4.01 11.87 23.34
CA VAL A 64 4.50 13.14 23.86
C VAL A 64 3.84 14.32 23.12
N ASN A 65 3.69 15.44 23.83
CA ASN A 65 3.27 16.71 23.23
C ASN A 65 4.44 17.33 22.46
N VAL A 66 4.14 17.89 21.29
CA VAL A 66 5.10 18.61 20.45
C VAL A 66 4.76 20.09 20.48
N TYR A 67 5.78 20.93 20.67
CA TYR A 67 5.66 22.37 20.70
C TYR A 67 6.52 22.99 19.60
N SER A 68 6.07 24.08 18.99
CA SER A 68 6.89 24.89 18.11
C SER A 68 8.02 25.58 18.88
N ASN A 69 9.00 26.08 18.15
CA ASN A 69 10.08 26.91 18.71
C ASN A 69 9.57 28.20 19.39
N SER A 70 8.33 28.61 19.10
CA SER A 70 7.63 29.72 19.78
C SER A 70 6.85 29.30 21.03
N GLY A 71 6.92 28.03 21.44
CA GLY A 71 6.24 27.49 22.62
C GLY A 71 4.76 27.16 22.42
N VAL A 72 4.26 27.17 21.18
CA VAL A 72 2.88 26.84 20.85
C VAL A 72 2.75 25.32 20.74
N TYR A 73 1.75 24.73 21.40
CA TYR A 73 1.43 23.32 21.22
C TYR A 73 0.95 23.05 19.79
N VAL A 74 1.63 22.16 19.06
CA VAL A 74 1.34 21.87 17.64
C VAL A 74 0.76 20.49 17.40
N GLY A 75 0.87 19.54 18.34
CA GLY A 75 0.29 18.21 18.18
C GLY A 75 0.93 17.13 19.05
N LEU A 76 0.63 15.88 18.71
CA LEU A 76 1.06 14.68 19.42
C LEU A 76 1.99 13.85 18.54
N LEU A 77 3.15 13.46 19.08
CA LEU A 77 4.02 12.43 18.54
C LEU A 77 3.78 11.12 19.28
N GLN A 78 3.44 10.08 18.55
CA GLN A 78 3.05 8.78 19.08
C GLN A 78 3.96 7.68 18.53
N ILE A 79 4.36 6.73 19.39
CA ILE A 79 4.80 5.40 19.01
C ILE A 79 3.61 4.47 19.22
N LYS A 80 3.29 3.70 18.18
CA LYS A 80 2.17 2.76 18.18
C LYS A 80 2.66 1.36 17.82
N TYR A 81 1.89 0.36 18.22
CA TYR A 81 2.08 -1.03 17.83
C TYR A 81 0.88 -1.48 16.99
N SER A 82 1.15 -2.19 15.90
CA SER A 82 0.15 -2.79 15.03
C SER A 82 0.08 -4.29 15.29
N ASN A 83 -1.10 -4.84 15.59
CA ASN A 83 -1.26 -6.28 15.83
C ASN A 83 -1.54 -7.07 14.53
N GLY A 84 -2.25 -6.46 13.59
CA GLY A 84 -2.54 -7.03 12.27
C GLY A 84 -1.34 -7.04 11.34
N CYS A 85 -0.41 -6.11 11.55
CA CYS A 85 0.94 -6.15 10.99
C CYS A 85 1.92 -6.02 12.16
N PRO A 86 2.31 -7.14 12.80
CA PRO A 86 3.12 -7.14 14.02
C PRO A 86 4.35 -6.24 13.95
N GLY A 87 4.33 -5.12 14.66
CA GLY A 87 5.46 -4.19 14.69
C GLY A 87 5.08 -2.78 15.12
N ASN A 88 6.09 -1.91 15.18
CA ASN A 88 5.95 -0.54 15.64
C ASN A 88 5.92 0.44 14.47
N TYR A 89 5.20 1.54 14.63
CA TYR A 89 5.22 2.67 13.71
C TYR A 89 5.07 3.97 14.49
N ALA A 90 5.56 5.06 13.92
CA ALA A 90 5.36 6.39 14.49
C ALA A 90 4.16 7.06 13.82
N ARG A 91 3.45 7.90 14.58
CA ARG A 91 2.36 8.73 14.09
C ARG A 91 2.47 10.13 14.67
N PHE A 92 2.36 11.13 13.82
CA PHE A 92 2.16 12.51 14.23
C PHE A 92 0.72 12.93 13.94
N GLN A 93 0.08 13.60 14.90
CA GLN A 93 -1.24 14.21 14.73
C GLN A 93 -1.18 15.67 15.17
N SER A 94 -1.35 16.56 14.19
CA SER A 94 -1.40 18.00 14.42
C SER A 94 -2.67 18.44 15.15
N ALA A 95 -2.51 19.42 16.04
CA ALA A 95 -3.60 20.09 16.74
C ALA A 95 -3.94 21.47 16.16
N VAL A 96 -3.10 22.01 15.26
CA VAL A 96 -3.18 23.40 14.77
C VAL A 96 -3.42 23.51 13.25
N GLY A 97 -3.82 22.40 12.61
CA GLY A 97 -4.06 22.31 11.16
C GLY A 97 -2.91 21.60 10.42
N SER A 98 -2.92 21.62 9.09
CA SER A 98 -1.86 20.96 8.31
C SER A 98 -0.50 21.66 8.48
N ALA A 99 0.53 20.88 8.75
CA ALA A 99 1.91 21.33 8.66
C ALA A 99 2.31 21.45 7.18
N GLN A 100 3.12 22.46 6.84
CA GLN A 100 3.64 22.65 5.49
C GLN A 100 4.56 21.51 5.09
N THR A 101 5.47 21.13 5.98
CA THR A 101 6.37 19.99 5.83
C THR A 101 6.33 19.15 7.09
N VAL A 102 6.37 17.84 6.94
CA VAL A 102 6.48 16.86 8.02
C VAL A 102 7.53 15.84 7.63
N ALA A 103 8.61 15.74 8.39
CA ALA A 103 9.56 14.64 8.32
C ALA A 103 9.41 13.81 9.60
N LEU A 104 8.84 12.61 9.47
CA LEU A 104 8.60 11.69 10.57
C LEU A 104 9.43 10.43 10.34
N SER A 105 10.13 9.93 11.36
CA SER A 105 10.82 8.65 11.26
C SER A 105 10.77 7.85 12.55
N ILE A 106 10.93 6.53 12.42
CA ILE A 106 11.02 5.57 13.51
C ILE A 106 12.24 4.66 13.31
N HIS A 107 12.97 4.37 14.39
CA HIS A 107 14.20 3.58 14.35
C HIS A 107 14.27 2.65 15.56
N SER A 108 14.68 1.40 15.34
CA SER A 108 15.23 0.58 16.42
C SER A 108 16.61 1.11 16.83
N GLN A 109 16.89 1.20 18.13
CA GLN A 109 18.23 1.58 18.61
C GLN A 109 19.29 0.49 18.38
N VAL A 110 18.88 -0.76 18.21
CA VAL A 110 19.78 -1.92 18.14
C VAL A 110 20.14 -2.28 16.70
N GLY A 111 19.29 -1.92 15.73
CA GLY A 111 19.54 -2.16 14.30
C GLY A 111 19.09 -0.99 13.44
N TRP A 112 20.05 -0.31 12.78
CA TRP A 112 19.78 0.82 11.89
C TRP A 112 18.94 0.44 10.67
N GLN A 113 18.95 -0.84 10.28
CA GLN A 113 18.15 -1.35 9.16
C GLN A 113 16.64 -1.39 9.48
N ASN A 114 16.29 -1.46 10.77
CA ASN A 114 14.89 -1.48 11.21
C ASN A 114 14.43 -0.05 11.43
N SER A 115 14.26 0.66 10.33
CA SER A 115 13.86 2.05 10.30
C SER A 115 12.82 2.30 9.20
N ALA A 116 11.99 3.30 9.42
CA ALA A 116 11.04 3.79 8.44
C ALA A 116 10.83 5.29 8.60
N GLY A 117 10.46 5.96 7.52
CA GLY A 117 10.13 7.37 7.55
C GLY A 117 9.05 7.75 6.55
N ALA A 118 8.50 8.93 6.77
CA ALA A 118 7.47 9.56 5.96
C ALA A 118 7.79 11.05 5.86
N ASP A 119 7.87 11.54 4.63
CA ASP A 119 8.11 12.94 4.30
C ASP A 119 6.89 13.49 3.58
N GLU A 120 6.09 14.28 4.29
CA GLU A 120 4.80 14.77 3.82
C GLU A 120 4.76 16.27 3.69
N THR A 121 3.90 16.75 2.79
CA THR A 121 3.59 18.17 2.66
C THR A 121 2.10 18.41 2.87
N ASN A 122 1.76 19.50 3.55
CA ASN A 122 0.37 19.89 3.83
C ASN A 122 -0.46 18.82 4.57
N ALA A 123 0.17 18.06 5.46
CA ALA A 123 -0.48 16.98 6.21
C ALA A 123 -0.77 17.37 7.67
N SER A 124 -1.94 16.95 8.17
CA SER A 124 -2.35 17.10 9.58
C SER A 124 -2.20 15.81 10.37
N VAL A 125 -2.11 14.67 9.70
CA VAL A 125 -1.83 13.35 10.27
C VAL A 125 -0.84 12.66 9.34
N VAL A 126 0.23 12.14 9.91
CA VAL A 126 1.29 11.42 9.18
C VAL A 126 1.66 10.19 10.00
N TRP A 127 1.96 9.08 9.34
CA TRP A 127 2.48 7.88 9.98
C TRP A 127 3.60 7.26 9.15
N THR A 128 4.54 6.61 9.82
CA THR A 128 5.55 5.81 9.13
C THR A 128 4.97 4.45 8.75
N ARG A 129 5.67 3.75 7.86
CA ARG A 129 5.48 2.30 7.72
C ARG A 129 5.85 1.57 9.00
N VAL A 130 5.33 0.35 9.15
CA VAL A 130 5.61 -0.54 10.28
C VAL A 130 7.03 -1.11 10.16
N ILE A 131 7.80 -1.01 11.25
CA ILE A 131 9.07 -1.71 11.43
C ILE A 131 8.89 -2.89 12.37
N GLN A 132 9.64 -3.96 12.10
CA GLN A 132 9.75 -5.10 13.00
C GLN A 132 11.02 -4.95 13.82
N LEU A 133 10.92 -5.14 15.14
CA LEU A 133 12.08 -5.20 16.01
C LEU A 133 12.72 -6.59 15.95
N ASN A 134 14.03 -6.66 16.20
CA ASN A 134 14.71 -7.96 16.22
C ASN A 134 14.33 -8.72 17.48
N ASP A 135 14.30 -8.02 18.62
CA ASP A 135 13.80 -8.50 19.88
C ASP A 135 12.68 -7.58 20.43
N PRO A 136 11.65 -8.13 21.10
CA PRO A 136 10.56 -7.34 21.66
C PRO A 136 11.00 -6.40 22.79
N SER A 137 12.21 -6.59 23.33
CA SER A 137 12.84 -5.72 24.32
C SER A 137 13.66 -4.58 23.70
N ASP A 138 13.81 -4.54 22.38
CA ASP A 138 14.56 -3.49 21.71
C ASP A 138 13.88 -2.13 21.90
N THR A 139 14.66 -1.12 22.24
CA THR A 139 14.17 0.26 22.31
C THR A 139 13.88 0.78 20.90
N VAL A 140 12.72 1.43 20.76
CA VAL A 140 12.31 2.07 19.51
C VAL A 140 12.10 3.56 19.74
N CYS A 141 12.62 4.39 18.84
CA CYS A 141 12.53 5.84 18.93
C CYS A 141 11.86 6.45 17.71
N ALA A 142 10.99 7.41 17.93
CA ALA A 142 10.38 8.24 16.90
C ALA A 142 10.99 9.64 16.91
N TYR A 143 11.21 10.20 15.72
CA TYR A 143 11.75 11.54 15.50
C TYR A 143 10.86 12.30 14.53
N LEU A 144 10.77 13.60 14.75
CA LEU A 144 9.83 14.47 14.07
C LEU A 144 10.44 15.84 13.85
N ASP A 145 10.36 16.32 12.62
CA ASP A 145 10.64 17.71 12.22
C ASP A 145 9.48 18.25 11.39
N LEU A 146 9.04 19.47 11.71
CA LEU A 146 7.83 20.09 11.15
C LEU A 146 8.09 21.55 10.81
N THR A 147 7.41 22.04 9.78
CA THR A 147 7.28 23.48 9.51
C THR A 147 5.81 23.85 9.33
N TYR A 148 5.38 24.94 9.96
CA TYR A 148 4.02 25.51 9.82
C TYR A 148 4.08 26.94 9.31
N TYR A 149 3.08 27.32 8.51
CA TYR A 149 2.84 28.73 8.21
C TYR A 149 2.41 29.47 9.49
N GLY A 150 3.11 30.54 9.84
CA GLY A 150 2.78 31.39 10.99
C GLY A 150 3.24 30.88 12.36
N TYR A 151 3.47 29.57 12.53
CA TYR A 151 3.95 29.00 13.81
C TYR A 151 5.45 28.65 13.83
N GLY A 152 6.11 28.66 12.67
CA GLY A 152 7.53 28.35 12.54
C GLY A 152 7.80 26.86 12.51
N THR A 153 8.99 26.45 12.97
CA THR A 153 9.39 25.05 13.04
C THR A 153 9.09 24.43 14.39
N ALA A 154 8.85 23.11 14.39
CA ALA A 154 8.69 22.31 15.59
C ALA A 154 9.47 20.99 15.39
N SER A 155 10.07 20.50 16.46
CA SER A 155 10.74 19.20 16.45
C SER A 155 10.40 18.44 17.73
N GLY A 156 10.49 17.12 17.68
CA GLY A 156 10.21 16.26 18.82
C GLY A 156 10.77 14.87 18.63
N TRP A 157 11.02 14.20 19.75
CA TRP A 157 11.40 12.80 19.74
C TRP A 157 10.91 12.11 21.01
N THR A 158 10.72 10.80 20.93
CA THR A 158 10.42 9.96 22.09
C THR A 158 10.90 8.55 21.82
N CYS A 159 11.23 7.81 22.87
CA CYS A 159 11.53 6.38 22.80
C CYS A 159 10.60 5.58 23.72
N ALA A 160 10.44 4.30 23.38
CA ALA A 160 9.69 3.31 24.15
C ALA A 160 10.52 2.03 24.35
#